data_AF-A0A4Q9GCV0-F1
#
_entry.id   AF-A0A4Q9GCV0-F1
#
_cell.length_a   1.000
_cell.length_b   1.000
_cell.length_c   1.000
_cell.angle_alpha   90.00
_cell.angle_beta   90.00
_cell.angle_gamma   90.00
#
_symmetry.space_group_name_H-M   'P 1'
#
loop_
_entity.id
_entity.type
_entity.pdbx_description
1 polymer ?
#
loop_
_entity_poly.entity_id
_entity_poly.type
_entity_poly.pdbx_seq_one_letter_code
_entity_poly.pdbx_strand_id
1 'polypeptide(L)'
;MDKSDYPPPPMRKLRVYAFDPQASTQMETVGINHATIELPWEQRWETDLLPGPVNEYLEVIDVDPTSGQLYKPVDLNNPYLLAQDGIAPSEGDPRFHQQMVFTVAMKTIRLFERALGRKVFWSPRVVDDERNKPTHVYVRRLRIYPHALREANAYYSPAKKALLFGYFKAC
;
A
#
# COMPACT_ATOMS: atom_id res chain seq x y z
N MET A 1 15.94 5.32 -20.31
CA MET A 1 14.89 4.29 -20.31
C MET A 1 14.27 4.29 -21.69
N ASP A 2 14.35 3.17 -22.39
CA ASP A 2 13.79 2.99 -23.72
C ASP A 2 12.28 3.30 -23.68
N LYS A 3 11.83 4.30 -24.44
CA LYS A 3 10.39 4.58 -24.56
C LYS A 3 9.83 3.50 -25.48
N SER A 4 9.17 2.52 -24.89
CA SER A 4 8.36 1.55 -25.64
C SER A 4 7.44 2.27 -26.62
N ASP A 5 7.38 1.80 -27.87
CA ASP A 5 6.46 2.30 -28.90
C ASP A 5 4.99 1.94 -28.60
N TYR A 6 4.75 1.09 -27.60
CA TYR A 6 3.41 0.71 -27.17
C TYR A 6 2.87 1.68 -26.11
N PRO A 7 1.57 2.06 -26.18
CA PRO A 7 0.96 2.85 -25.13
C PRO A 7 0.98 2.09 -23.80
N PRO A 8 1.12 2.79 -22.66
CA PRO A 8 1.03 2.14 -21.36
C PRO A 8 -0.34 1.47 -21.20
N PRO A 9 -0.42 0.31 -20.53
CA PRO A 9 -1.69 -0.35 -20.29
C PRO A 9 -2.59 0.56 -19.44
N PRO A 10 -3.91 0.59 -19.70
CA PRO A 10 -4.82 1.49 -18.97
C PRO A 10 -4.97 1.10 -17.50
N MET A 11 -4.80 -0.19 -17.18
CA MET A 11 -4.97 -0.76 -15.85
C MET A 11 -3.77 -1.65 -15.48
N ARG A 12 -3.31 -1.51 -14.24
CA ARG A 12 -2.39 -2.42 -13.55
C ARG A 12 -3.21 -3.43 -12.75
N LYS A 13 -2.97 -4.73 -13.01
CA LYS A 13 -3.59 -5.84 -12.28
C LYS A 13 -2.68 -6.28 -11.15
N LEU A 14 -3.20 -6.38 -9.93
CA LEU A 14 -2.45 -6.77 -8.74
C LEU A 14 -3.25 -7.79 -7.93
N ARG A 15 -2.63 -8.92 -7.61
CA ARG A 15 -3.19 -9.95 -6.75
C ARG A 15 -3.19 -9.52 -5.28
N VAL A 16 -4.27 -9.83 -4.59
CA VAL A 16 -4.52 -9.54 -3.18
C VAL A 16 -5.22 -10.72 -2.51
N TYR A 17 -5.19 -10.79 -1.18
CA TYR A 17 -6.06 -11.71 -0.46
C TYR A 17 -7.52 -11.24 -0.55
N ALA A 18 -8.45 -12.17 -0.80
CA ALA A 18 -9.87 -11.89 -0.92
C ALA A 18 -10.60 -11.94 0.44
N PHE A 19 -10.12 -12.78 1.35
CA PHE A 19 -10.64 -13.00 2.70
C PHE A 19 -9.49 -12.97 3.72
N ASP A 20 -9.84 -12.87 5.00
CA ASP A 20 -8.87 -13.02 6.08
C ASP A 20 -8.21 -14.42 5.99
N PRO A 21 -6.87 -14.51 5.83
CA PRO A 21 -6.17 -15.79 5.80
C PRO A 21 -6.47 -16.67 7.01
N GLN A 22 -6.78 -16.09 8.17
CA GLN A 22 -7.10 -16.86 9.39
C GLN A 22 -8.49 -17.49 9.36
N ALA A 23 -9.44 -16.89 8.64
CA ALA A 23 -10.76 -17.47 8.42
C ALA A 23 -10.75 -18.64 7.41
N SER A 24 -9.63 -18.85 6.71
CA SER A 24 -9.44 -19.84 5.64
C SER A 24 -9.02 -21.24 6.13
N THR A 25 -9.06 -21.52 7.43
CA THR A 25 -8.64 -22.81 8.02
C THR A 25 -9.60 -23.98 7.72
N GLN A 26 -10.71 -23.74 7.01
CA GLN A 26 -11.58 -24.80 6.53
C GLN A 26 -11.01 -25.39 5.22
N MET A 27 -10.68 -26.68 5.24
CA MET A 27 -10.05 -27.45 4.16
C MET A 27 -10.80 -27.39 2.81
N GLU A 28 -12.03 -26.87 2.76
CA GLU A 28 -12.82 -26.68 1.54
C GLU A 28 -12.49 -25.37 0.78
N THR A 29 -11.77 -24.41 1.38
CA THR A 29 -11.45 -23.10 0.74
C THR A 29 -10.00 -22.97 0.24
N VAL A 30 -9.23 -24.06 0.29
CA VAL A 30 -7.79 -24.12 -0.07
C VAL A 30 -7.52 -23.79 -1.54
N GLY A 31 -8.56 -23.74 -2.38
CA GLY A 31 -8.47 -23.46 -3.82
C GLY A 31 -7.92 -22.08 -4.15
N ILE A 32 -8.67 -20.99 -3.90
CA ILE A 32 -8.31 -19.64 -4.37
C ILE A 32 -8.98 -18.60 -3.45
N ASN A 33 -8.32 -18.22 -2.36
CA ASN A 33 -8.70 -17.05 -1.52
C ASN A 33 -7.98 -15.76 -1.96
N HIS A 34 -7.79 -15.60 -3.26
CA HIS A 34 -7.14 -14.43 -3.84
C HIS A 34 -8.02 -13.75 -4.87
N ALA A 35 -7.96 -12.43 -4.89
CA ALA A 35 -8.64 -11.58 -5.86
C ALA A 35 -7.59 -10.79 -6.66
N THR A 36 -7.97 -10.36 -7.87
CA THR A 36 -7.17 -9.44 -8.66
C THR A 36 -7.86 -8.09 -8.65
N ILE A 37 -7.16 -7.06 -8.16
CA ILE A 37 -7.62 -5.68 -8.20
C ILE A 37 -6.98 -4.98 -9.40
N GLU A 38 -7.81 -4.25 -10.14
CA GLU A 38 -7.37 -3.36 -11.21
C GLU A 38 -7.26 -1.93 -10.68
N LEU A 39 -6.07 -1.33 -10.87
CA LEU A 39 -5.79 0.07 -10.61
C LEU A 39 -5.46 0.79 -11.92
N PRO A 40 -5.98 1.99 -12.17
CA PRO A 40 -5.62 2.75 -13.36
C PRO A 40 -4.12 3.09 -13.32
N TRP A 41 -3.49 3.10 -14.50
CA TRP A 41 -2.13 3.60 -14.64
C TRP A 41 -2.04 5.08 -14.27
N GLU A 42 -0.88 5.52 -13.81
CA GLU A 42 -0.66 6.91 -13.44
C GLU A 42 -0.89 7.83 -14.66
N GLN A 43 -1.69 8.88 -14.48
CA GLN A 43 -1.94 9.87 -15.53
C GLN A 43 -0.72 10.77 -15.72
N ARG A 44 -0.62 11.46 -16.87
CA ARG A 44 0.54 12.32 -17.21
C ARG A 44 0.89 13.41 -16.18
N TRP A 45 -0.08 13.83 -15.37
CA TRP A 45 0.09 14.83 -14.32
C TRP A 45 0.23 14.23 -12.91
N GLU A 46 0.06 12.92 -12.77
CA GLU A 46 0.29 12.22 -11.52
C GLU A 46 1.79 11.89 -11.40
N THR A 47 2.24 11.67 -10.16
CA THR A 47 3.62 11.25 -9.92
C THR A 47 3.79 9.79 -10.27
N ASP A 48 4.86 9.45 -11.01
CA ASP A 48 5.22 8.08 -11.33
C ASP A 48 5.30 7.22 -10.06
N LEU A 49 4.81 5.98 -10.16
CA LEU A 49 4.87 5.00 -9.09
C LEU A 49 6.31 4.51 -8.90
N LEU A 50 6.87 4.79 -7.72
CA LEU A 50 8.23 4.38 -7.33
C LEU A 50 8.19 3.07 -6.52
N PRO A 51 9.31 2.32 -6.42
CA PRO A 51 9.41 1.14 -5.56
C PRO A 51 9.14 1.43 -4.08
N GLY A 52 8.63 0.44 -3.34
CA GLY A 52 8.15 0.61 -1.97
C GLY A 52 6.82 1.34 -1.99
N PRO A 53 5.87 0.81 -2.77
CA PRO A 53 5.06 1.52 -3.74
C PRO A 53 4.66 2.92 -3.27
N VAL A 54 5.23 3.93 -3.92
CA VAL A 54 5.05 5.34 -3.57
C VAL A 54 4.42 6.08 -4.73
N ASN A 55 3.28 6.75 -4.50
CA ASN A 55 2.59 7.56 -5.50
C ASN A 55 2.23 8.96 -4.95
N GLU A 56 1.23 9.64 -5.53
CA GLU A 56 0.79 10.94 -5.02
C GLU A 56 0.20 10.87 -3.60
N TYR A 57 -0.47 9.77 -3.25
CA TYR A 57 -1.28 9.64 -2.03
C TYR A 57 -0.62 8.81 -0.93
N LEU A 58 0.13 7.77 -1.29
CA LEU A 58 0.62 6.73 -0.38
C LEU A 58 2.13 6.57 -0.49
N GLU A 59 2.73 6.15 0.62
CA GLU A 59 4.12 5.74 0.74
C GLU A 59 4.17 4.47 1.61
N VAL A 60 4.59 3.33 1.03
CA VAL A 60 4.68 2.07 1.78
C VAL A 60 6.10 1.87 2.28
N ILE A 61 6.26 1.83 3.59
CA ILE A 61 7.56 1.67 4.26
C ILE A 61 7.50 0.39 5.08
N ASP A 62 8.23 -0.62 4.63
CA ASP A 62 8.22 -1.93 5.26
C ASP A 62 9.45 -2.14 6.14
N VAL A 63 9.36 -1.58 7.35
CA VAL A 63 10.35 -1.74 8.41
C VAL A 63 9.67 -2.44 9.57
N ASP A 64 10.27 -3.53 10.04
CA ASP A 64 9.87 -4.19 11.27
C ASP A 64 10.71 -3.67 12.44
N PRO A 65 10.15 -2.85 13.34
CA PRO A 65 10.89 -2.31 14.48
C PRO A 65 11.32 -3.39 15.47
N THR A 66 10.63 -4.54 15.49
CA THR A 66 10.89 -5.60 16.47
C THR A 66 12.12 -6.42 16.10
N SER A 67 12.31 -6.69 14.80
CA SER A 67 13.51 -7.35 14.28
C SER A 67 14.59 -6.37 13.81
N GLY A 68 14.26 -5.09 13.68
CA GLY A 68 15.16 -4.08 13.11
C GLY A 68 15.38 -4.23 11.60
N GLN A 69 14.56 -5.06 10.93
CA GLN A 69 14.73 -5.37 9.52
C GLN A 69 13.98 -4.37 8.63
N LEU A 70 14.69 -3.83 7.64
CA LEU A 70 14.08 -3.15 6.49
C LEU A 70 13.91 -4.17 5.37
N TYR A 71 12.67 -4.38 4.92
CA TYR A 71 12.37 -5.29 3.83
C TYR A 71 12.59 -4.62 2.47
N LYS A 72 12.93 -5.43 1.46
CA LYS A 72 13.19 -4.92 0.11
C LYS A 72 11.91 -4.28 -0.46
N PRO A 73 11.98 -3.04 -0.99
CA PRO A 73 10.83 -2.40 -1.60
C PRO A 73 10.38 -3.15 -2.86
N VAL A 74 9.08 -3.40 -2.98
CA VAL A 74 8.50 -3.97 -4.21
C VAL A 74 8.38 -2.90 -5.30
N ASP A 75 8.78 -3.25 -6.53
CA ASP A 75 8.62 -2.41 -7.71
C ASP A 75 7.44 -2.92 -8.56
N LEU A 76 6.27 -2.32 -8.38
CA LEU A 76 5.04 -2.71 -9.09
C LEU A 76 5.07 -2.37 -10.60
N ASN A 77 6.09 -1.64 -11.07
CA ASN A 77 6.31 -1.36 -12.49
C ASN A 77 7.32 -2.31 -13.14
N ASN A 78 7.86 -3.27 -12.40
CA ASN A 78 8.77 -4.26 -12.94
C ASN A 78 8.07 -5.10 -14.04
N PRO A 79 8.62 -5.20 -15.26
CA PRO A 79 8.00 -5.95 -16.35
C PRO A 79 7.66 -7.40 -16.01
N TYR A 80 8.50 -8.06 -15.20
CA TYR A 80 8.28 -9.44 -14.79
C TYR A 80 7.10 -9.59 -13.82
N LEU A 81 6.84 -8.59 -12.98
CA LEU A 81 5.68 -8.59 -12.09
C LEU A 81 4.40 -8.22 -12.86
N LEU A 82 4.48 -7.25 -13.77
CA LEU A 82 3.34 -6.84 -14.59
C LEU A 82 2.80 -7.99 -15.45
N ALA A 83 3.69 -8.84 -15.96
CA ALA A 83 3.31 -10.04 -16.72
C ALA A 83 2.58 -11.10 -15.88
N GLN A 84 2.61 -11.00 -14.54
CA GLN A 84 2.06 -12.01 -13.62
C GLN A 84 0.89 -11.48 -12.76
N ASP A 85 0.37 -10.30 -13.07
CA ASP A 85 -0.60 -9.59 -12.21
C ASP A 85 -0.06 -9.31 -10.80
N GLY A 86 1.24 -9.02 -10.69
CA GLY A 86 1.94 -8.80 -9.43
C GLY A 86 2.50 -10.07 -8.79
N ILE A 87 2.94 -9.94 -7.54
CA ILE A 87 3.46 -11.06 -6.72
C ILE A 87 2.28 -11.96 -6.33
N ALA A 88 2.50 -13.27 -6.41
CA ALA A 88 1.53 -14.26 -5.94
C ALA A 88 1.31 -14.12 -4.41
N PRO A 89 0.07 -14.28 -3.92
CA PRO A 89 -0.22 -14.23 -2.49
C PRO A 89 0.66 -15.17 -1.67
N SER A 90 1.32 -14.60 -0.66
CA SER A 90 2.26 -15.31 0.20
C SER A 90 2.32 -14.64 1.56
N GLU A 91 2.22 -15.43 2.63
CA GLU A 91 2.44 -14.96 4.00
C GLU A 91 3.93 -14.77 4.32
N GLY A 92 4.80 -15.46 3.57
CA GLY A 92 6.24 -15.49 3.81
C GLY A 92 7.04 -14.46 3.03
N ASP A 93 6.44 -13.79 2.04
CA ASP A 93 7.11 -12.74 1.24
C ASP A 93 6.61 -11.34 1.65
N PRO A 94 7.42 -10.55 2.39
CA PRO A 94 7.06 -9.19 2.80
C PRO A 94 6.70 -8.27 1.63
N ARG A 95 7.25 -8.51 0.45
CA ARG A 95 6.94 -7.73 -0.76
C ARG A 95 5.48 -7.91 -1.20
N PHE A 96 4.91 -9.09 -0.96
CA PHE A 96 3.49 -9.31 -1.18
C PHE A 96 2.65 -8.48 -0.20
N HIS A 97 3.03 -8.38 1.07
CA HIS A 97 2.33 -7.51 2.04
C HIS A 97 2.38 -6.04 1.62
N GLN A 98 3.52 -5.56 1.08
CA GLN A 98 3.62 -4.22 0.49
C GLN A 98 2.65 -4.02 -0.69
N GLN A 99 2.59 -4.98 -1.62
CA GLN A 99 1.65 -4.96 -2.73
C GLN A 99 0.20 -4.95 -2.22
N MET A 100 -0.13 -5.80 -1.26
CA MET A 100 -1.46 -5.95 -0.68
C MET A 100 -1.96 -4.63 -0.09
N VAL A 101 -1.21 -4.05 0.86
CA VAL A 101 -1.66 -2.82 1.53
C VAL A 101 -1.77 -1.65 0.57
N PHE A 102 -0.84 -1.54 -0.39
CA PHE A 102 -0.89 -0.47 -1.39
C PHE A 102 -2.10 -0.60 -2.29
N THR A 103 -2.35 -1.82 -2.78
CA THR A 103 -3.41 -2.09 -3.75
C THR A 103 -4.79 -1.82 -3.15
N VAL A 104 -5.03 -2.35 -1.95
CA VAL A 104 -6.30 -2.16 -1.24
C VAL A 104 -6.50 -0.68 -0.87
N ALA A 105 -5.47 -0.02 -0.34
CA ALA A 105 -5.57 1.38 0.04
C ALA A 105 -5.83 2.29 -1.17
N MET A 106 -5.14 2.10 -2.29
CA MET A 106 -5.40 2.90 -3.49
C MET A 106 -6.77 2.62 -4.10
N LYS A 107 -7.23 1.37 -4.10
CA LYS A 107 -8.59 1.05 -4.57
C LYS A 107 -9.62 1.81 -3.75
N THR A 108 -9.46 1.81 -2.43
CA THR A 108 -10.32 2.54 -1.50
C THR A 108 -10.29 4.04 -1.76
N ILE A 109 -9.10 4.65 -1.91
CA ILE A 109 -8.98 6.09 -2.22
C ILE A 109 -9.71 6.43 -3.50
N ARG A 110 -9.51 5.68 -4.59
CA ARG A 110 -10.18 5.95 -5.88
C ARG A 110 -11.70 5.79 -5.78
N LEU A 111 -12.20 4.83 -4.99
CA LEU A 111 -13.63 4.70 -4.71
C LEU A 111 -14.18 5.93 -3.97
N PHE A 112 -13.46 6.43 -2.96
CA PHE A 112 -13.82 7.68 -2.26
C PHE A 112 -13.82 8.88 -3.20
N GLU A 113 -12.79 9.05 -4.02
CA GLU A 113 -12.70 10.17 -4.97
C GLU A 113 -13.83 10.14 -6.00
N ARG A 114 -14.17 8.95 -6.51
CA ARG A 114 -15.30 8.78 -7.42
C ARG A 114 -16.63 9.11 -6.75
N ALA A 115 -16.83 8.71 -5.49
CA ALA A 115 -18.08 8.95 -4.76
C ALA A 115 -18.23 10.41 -4.32
N LEU A 116 -17.14 11.06 -3.90
CA LEU A 116 -17.15 12.43 -3.39
C LEU A 116 -16.94 13.50 -4.48
N GLY A 117 -16.40 13.11 -5.65
CA GLY A 117 -16.10 14.03 -6.74
C GLY A 117 -14.93 14.98 -6.49
N ARG A 118 -14.07 14.69 -5.50
CA ARG A 118 -12.90 15.53 -5.14
C ARG A 118 -11.73 14.68 -4.67
N LYS A 119 -10.51 15.26 -4.76
CA LYS A 119 -9.30 14.63 -4.25
C LYS A 119 -9.32 14.45 -2.73
N VAL A 120 -8.76 13.33 -2.27
CA VAL A 120 -8.57 13.05 -0.84
C VAL A 120 -7.34 13.81 -0.31
N PHE A 121 -7.48 14.41 0.87
CA PHE A 121 -6.38 15.05 1.59
C PHE A 121 -6.18 14.41 2.96
N TRP A 122 -4.94 14.31 3.39
CA TRP A 122 -4.59 13.80 4.71
C TRP A 122 -4.60 14.89 5.76
N SER A 123 -4.91 14.50 7.00
CA SER A 123 -4.88 15.41 8.15
C SER A 123 -3.49 16.07 8.27
N PRO A 124 -3.41 17.41 8.39
CA PRO A 124 -2.14 18.11 8.49
C PRO A 124 -1.37 17.72 9.75
N ARG A 125 -0.05 17.84 9.69
CA ARG A 125 0.81 17.70 10.87
C ARG A 125 0.88 19.05 11.59
N VAL A 126 0.74 19.04 12.90
CA VAL A 126 0.95 20.24 13.72
C VAL A 126 2.41 20.23 14.16
N VAL A 127 3.14 21.31 13.85
CA VAL A 127 4.51 21.54 14.31
C VAL A 127 4.58 22.93 14.93
N ASP A 128 5.42 23.10 15.95
CA ASP A 128 5.69 24.41 16.49
C ASP A 128 6.71 25.14 15.60
N ASP A 129 6.35 26.36 15.18
CA ASP A 129 7.26 27.25 14.47
C ASP A 129 8.34 27.83 15.41
N GLU A 130 9.35 28.51 14.88
CA GLU A 130 10.46 29.15 15.64
C GLU A 130 9.99 30.07 16.77
N ARG A 131 8.71 30.49 16.74
CA ARG A 131 8.05 31.34 17.74
C ARG A 131 7.12 30.58 18.70
N ASN A 132 7.23 29.25 18.80
CA ASN A 132 6.34 28.36 19.58
C ASN A 132 4.85 28.54 19.24
N LYS A 133 4.53 28.76 17.95
CA LYS A 133 3.15 28.83 17.47
C LYS A 133 2.81 27.56 16.68
N PRO A 134 1.67 26.91 16.98
CA PRO A 134 1.28 25.70 16.27
C PRO A 134 0.95 26.04 14.82
N THR A 135 1.67 25.41 13.89
CA THR A 135 1.53 25.58 12.45
C THR A 135 1.14 24.25 11.80
N HIS A 136 0.20 24.32 10.87
CA HIS A 136 -0.28 23.15 10.12
C HIS A 136 0.56 22.92 8.86
N VAL A 137 1.31 21.83 8.83
CA VAL A 137 2.09 21.38 7.68
C VAL A 137 1.28 20.38 6.86
N TYR A 138 1.22 20.64 5.55
CA TYR A 138 0.57 19.76 4.60
C TYR A 138 1.22 18.37 4.56
N VAL A 139 0.39 17.33 4.61
CA VAL A 139 0.83 15.94 4.49
C VAL A 139 0.42 15.43 3.12
N ARG A 140 1.40 15.32 2.23
CA ARG A 140 1.17 14.86 0.86
C ARG A 140 0.79 13.37 0.81
N ARG A 141 1.53 12.54 1.53
CA ARG A 141 1.40 11.07 1.48
C ARG A 141 1.08 10.50 2.85
N LEU A 142 0.11 9.59 2.90
CA LEU A 142 -0.14 8.76 4.05
C LEU A 142 0.86 7.59 4.02
N ARG A 143 1.59 7.41 5.13
CA ARG A 143 2.52 6.30 5.26
C ARG A 143 1.80 5.03 5.65
N ILE A 144 2.21 3.90 5.11
CA ILE A 144 1.68 2.60 5.49
C ILE A 144 2.85 1.69 5.87
N TYR A 145 2.75 1.07 7.05
CA TYR A 145 3.73 0.13 7.57
C TYR A 145 3.09 -1.26 7.69
N PRO A 146 3.38 -2.18 6.75
CA PRO A 146 2.83 -3.54 6.76
C PRO A 146 3.24 -4.36 8.00
N HIS A 147 4.46 -4.16 8.51
CA HIS A 147 5.00 -4.88 9.68
C HIS A 147 5.36 -3.92 10.82
N ALA A 148 4.41 -3.10 11.27
CA ALA A 148 4.67 -2.04 12.23
C ALA A 148 4.91 -2.53 13.67
N LEU A 149 4.30 -3.65 14.06
CA LEU A 149 4.27 -4.16 15.44
C LEU A 149 3.88 -5.65 15.50
N ARG A 150 4.20 -6.32 16.61
CA ARG A 150 3.89 -7.75 16.83
C ARG A 150 2.58 -7.97 17.60
N GLU A 151 1.47 -7.52 17.04
CA GLU A 151 0.14 -7.68 17.66
C GLU A 151 -0.91 -8.01 16.59
N ALA A 152 -2.02 -8.62 17.00
CA ALA A 152 -3.18 -8.87 16.14
C ALA A 152 -4.07 -7.64 16.00
N ASN A 153 -3.51 -6.53 15.49
CA ASN A 153 -4.21 -5.26 15.38
C ASN A 153 -3.69 -4.40 14.22
N ALA A 154 -4.52 -3.47 13.74
CA ALA A 154 -4.13 -2.42 12.81
C ALA A 154 -4.80 -1.10 13.19
N TYR A 155 -4.06 0.02 13.15
CA TYR A 155 -4.60 1.32 13.53
C TYR A 155 -3.93 2.49 12.81
N TYR A 156 -4.62 3.62 12.80
CA TYR A 156 -4.08 4.91 12.34
C TYR A 156 -3.37 5.63 13.49
N SER A 157 -2.14 6.08 13.27
CA SER A 157 -1.38 6.91 14.20
C SER A 157 -1.43 8.38 13.77
N PRO A 158 -2.12 9.28 14.51
CA PRO A 158 -2.15 10.71 14.19
C PRO A 158 -0.79 11.38 14.28
N ALA A 159 0.07 10.93 15.20
CA ALA A 159 1.42 11.47 15.38
C ALA A 159 2.31 11.16 14.16
N LYS A 160 2.31 9.90 13.72
CA LYS A 160 3.10 9.48 12.54
C LYS A 160 2.43 9.86 11.21
N LYS A 161 1.12 10.14 11.21
CA LYS A 161 0.27 10.24 10.02
C LYS A 161 0.43 8.99 9.16
N ALA A 162 0.21 7.84 9.80
CA ALA A 162 0.49 6.54 9.21
C ALA A 162 -0.52 5.47 9.62
N LEU A 163 -0.76 4.51 8.72
CA LEU A 163 -1.41 3.25 9.04
C LEU A 163 -0.36 2.24 9.49
N LEU A 164 -0.59 1.61 10.64
CA LEU A 164 0.29 0.63 11.25
C LEU A 164 -0.44 -0.70 11.29
N PHE A 165 0.10 -1.69 10.59
CA PHE A 165 -0.41 -3.05 10.59
C PHE A 165 0.48 -3.92 11.48
N GLY A 166 -0.15 -4.66 12.38
CA GLY A 166 0.50 -5.64 13.21
C GLY A 166 0.57 -7.01 12.53
N TYR A 167 1.59 -7.78 12.89
CA TYR A 167 1.75 -9.17 12.48
C TYR A 167 1.87 -10.08 13.69
N PHE A 168 1.37 -11.31 13.57
CA PHE A 168 1.37 -12.29 14.64
C PHE A 168 1.44 -13.69 14.04
N LYS A 169 1.91 -14.66 14.83
CA LYS A 169 1.86 -16.05 14.39
C LYS A 169 0.41 -16.54 14.49
N ALA A 170 -0.11 -17.10 13.40
CA ALA A 170 -1.33 -17.88 13.46
C ALA A 170 -1.08 -19.12 14.35
N CYS A 171 -1.99 -19.39 15.28
CA CYS A 171 -1.94 -20.56 16.16
C CYS A 171 -2.53 -21.79 15.47
#